data_AF-A0A8S3R6H8-F1
#
_entry.id   AF-A0A8S3R6H8-F1
#
_cell.length_a   1.000
_cell.length_b   1.000
_cell.length_c   1.000
_cell.angle_alpha   90.00
_cell.angle_beta   90.00
_cell.angle_gamma   90.00
#
_symmetry.space_group_name_H-M   'P 1'
#
loop_
_entity.id
_entity.type
_entity.pdbx_description
1 polymer ?
#
loop_
_entity_poly.entity_id
_entity_poly.type
_entity_poly.pdbx_seq_one_letter_code
_entity_poly.pdbx_strand_id
1 'polypeptide(L)'
;MDSDTPHEEISLRTVLDAVNRQKQDIEVLVDTKISEKINSLRDEIHGTNQSMKSQVKKLKSDSQYKWRSEGNKIQFNYNTENLEDLTQAIWAIDNGKVDYARDIVASCTDRLKHRNKLIKIADTSDGGWDTARQYEANPIASDSEDESKIIRAENRAIRKKKSKSKPAAKQQQIPATASSSFNSQQPFRGGQPSWYGGFPYAQDQYAGKSQRGPCFNCGSYKHWRVNCPFQNNKTAASNKRN
;
A
#
# COMPACT_ATOMS: atom_id res chain seq x y z
N MET A 1 -66.51 0.92 -84.72
CA MET A 1 -65.39 1.27 -83.82
C MET A 1 -65.98 2.16 -82.75
N ASP A 2 -65.41 2.14 -81.55
CA ASP A 2 -65.71 3.05 -80.43
C ASP A 2 -66.86 2.64 -79.50
N SER A 3 -66.55 1.80 -78.51
CA SER A 3 -67.31 1.69 -77.26
C SER A 3 -66.50 1.01 -76.14
N ASP A 4 -65.35 1.57 -75.73
CA ASP A 4 -64.60 1.09 -74.54
C ASP A 4 -63.97 2.22 -73.67
N THR A 5 -64.27 3.49 -73.97
CA THR A 5 -63.62 4.66 -73.35
C THR A 5 -63.98 4.99 -71.88
N PRO A 6 -65.18 4.71 -71.33
CA PRO A 6 -65.53 5.13 -69.97
C PRO A 6 -64.82 4.32 -68.88
N HIS A 7 -64.60 3.03 -69.13
CA HIS A 7 -64.09 2.09 -68.12
C HIS A 7 -62.58 2.28 -67.89
N GLU A 8 -61.86 2.64 -68.94
CA GLU A 8 -60.42 2.92 -68.91
C GLU A 8 -60.13 4.23 -68.17
N GLU A 9 -60.95 5.28 -68.37
CA GLU A 9 -60.80 6.56 -67.67
C GLU A 9 -61.08 6.44 -66.16
N ILE A 10 -62.08 5.65 -65.77
CA ILE A 10 -62.39 5.36 -64.36
C ILE A 10 -61.24 4.57 -63.70
N SER A 11 -60.65 3.61 -64.44
CA SER A 11 -59.49 2.84 -63.98
C SER A 11 -58.27 3.74 -63.74
N LEU A 12 -57.94 4.62 -64.69
CA LEU A 12 -56.81 5.55 -64.56
C LEU A 12 -56.97 6.52 -63.39
N ARG A 13 -58.17 7.06 -63.15
CA ARG A 13 -58.45 7.91 -61.98
C ARG A 13 -58.25 7.17 -60.67
N THR A 14 -58.70 5.91 -60.62
CA THR A 14 -58.52 5.05 -59.43
C THR A 14 -57.05 4.80 -59.13
N VAL A 15 -56.23 4.55 -60.17
CA VAL A 15 -54.78 4.36 -60.04
C VAL A 15 -54.11 5.67 -59.60
N LEU A 16 -54.50 6.81 -60.15
CA LEU A 16 -53.96 8.12 -59.77
C LEU A 16 -54.25 8.45 -58.30
N ASP A 17 -55.47 8.19 -57.84
CA ASP A 17 -55.85 8.36 -56.43
C ASP A 17 -55.05 7.45 -55.50
N ALA A 18 -54.81 6.20 -55.90
CA ALA A 18 -53.98 5.26 -55.13
C ALA A 18 -52.52 5.72 -55.04
N VAL A 19 -51.93 6.22 -56.13
CA VAL A 19 -50.56 6.76 -56.16
C VAL A 19 -50.45 8.01 -55.29
N ASN A 20 -51.44 8.90 -55.33
CA ASN A 20 -51.46 10.10 -54.49
C ASN A 20 -51.58 9.76 -53.00
N ARG A 21 -52.36 8.73 -52.63
CA ARG A 21 -52.42 8.22 -51.25
C ARG A 21 -51.07 7.64 -50.82
N GLN A 22 -50.45 6.80 -51.65
CA GLN A 22 -49.13 6.25 -51.36
C GLN A 22 -48.08 7.34 -51.16
N LYS A 23 -48.12 8.40 -51.97
CA LYS A 23 -47.24 9.57 -51.81
C LYS A 23 -47.44 10.22 -50.43
N GLN A 24 -48.69 10.48 -50.03
CA GLN A 24 -49.00 11.06 -48.72
C GLN A 24 -48.55 10.15 -47.57
N ASP A 25 -48.76 8.83 -47.69
CA ASP A 25 -48.34 7.86 -46.68
C ASP A 25 -46.81 7.84 -46.52
N ILE A 26 -46.07 7.93 -47.63
CA ILE A 26 -44.60 8.02 -47.62
C ILE A 26 -44.13 9.32 -46.98
N GLU A 27 -44.75 10.46 -47.32
CA GLU A 27 -44.42 11.76 -46.71
C GLU A 27 -44.61 11.70 -45.18
N VAL A 28 -45.75 11.19 -44.71
CA VAL A 28 -46.03 11.04 -43.28
C VAL A 28 -45.04 10.07 -42.61
N LEU A 29 -44.74 8.93 -43.24
CA LEU A 29 -43.81 7.95 -42.69
C LEU A 29 -42.40 8.53 -42.55
N VAL A 30 -41.94 9.26 -43.57
CA VAL A 30 -40.63 9.91 -43.59
C VAL A 30 -40.56 10.97 -42.50
N ASP A 31 -41.56 11.86 -42.40
CA ASP A 31 -41.60 12.89 -41.36
C ASP A 31 -41.62 12.29 -39.94
N THR A 32 -42.38 11.20 -39.76
CA THR A 32 -42.45 10.50 -38.48
C THR A 32 -41.11 9.87 -38.12
N LYS A 33 -40.49 9.12 -39.04
CA LYS A 33 -39.22 8.42 -38.79
C LYS A 33 -38.05 9.39 -38.61
N ILE A 34 -38.02 10.48 -39.38
CA ILE A 34 -37.04 11.55 -39.22
C ILE A 34 -37.21 12.20 -37.85
N SER A 35 -38.44 12.54 -37.46
CA SER A 35 -38.71 13.16 -36.16
C SER A 35 -38.34 12.25 -34.99
N GLU A 36 -38.67 10.96 -35.06
CA GLU A 36 -38.26 9.95 -34.07
C GLU A 36 -36.73 9.92 -33.91
N LYS A 37 -35.98 9.83 -35.01
CA LYS A 37 -34.52 9.79 -34.96
C LYS A 37 -33.90 11.10 -34.48
N ILE A 38 -34.43 12.25 -34.91
CA ILE A 38 -33.95 13.57 -34.46
C ILE A 38 -34.16 13.73 -32.95
N ASN A 39 -35.32 13.29 -32.43
CA ASN A 39 -35.60 13.36 -31.01
C ASN A 39 -34.69 12.41 -30.21
N SER A 40 -34.49 11.17 -30.67
CA SER A 40 -33.53 10.23 -30.05
C SER A 40 -32.12 10.84 -29.97
N LEU A 41 -31.63 11.40 -31.09
CA LEU A 41 -30.32 12.05 -31.13
C LEU A 41 -30.26 13.28 -30.22
N ARG A 42 -31.32 14.08 -30.15
CA ARG A 42 -31.41 15.23 -29.25
C ARG A 42 -31.33 14.79 -27.79
N ASP A 43 -32.03 13.74 -27.41
CA ASP A 43 -32.03 13.20 -26.05
C ASP A 43 -30.66 12.63 -25.68
N GLU A 44 -30.01 11.91 -26.59
CA GLU A 44 -28.63 11.42 -26.43
C GLU A 44 -27.63 12.58 -26.29
N ILE A 45 -27.71 13.60 -27.15
CA ILE A 45 -26.87 14.80 -27.08
C ILE A 45 -27.11 15.57 -25.78
N HIS A 46 -28.36 15.63 -25.29
CA HIS A 46 -28.68 16.31 -24.05
C HIS A 46 -28.14 15.53 -22.84
N GLY A 47 -28.31 14.21 -22.81
CA GLY A 47 -27.75 13.34 -21.78
C GLY A 47 -26.22 13.39 -21.73
N THR A 48 -25.55 13.33 -22.88
CA THR A 48 -24.08 13.46 -22.97
C THR A 48 -23.61 14.85 -22.54
N ASN A 49 -24.27 15.94 -22.95
CA ASN A 49 -23.93 17.30 -22.50
C ASN A 49 -24.13 17.48 -20.99
N GLN A 50 -25.20 16.93 -20.40
CA GLN A 50 -25.41 17.00 -18.96
C GLN A 50 -24.33 16.23 -18.19
N SER A 51 -23.95 15.04 -18.69
CA SER A 51 -22.84 14.25 -18.15
C SER A 51 -21.48 14.97 -18.27
N MET A 52 -21.18 15.57 -19.42
CA MET A 52 -19.98 16.40 -19.57
C MET A 52 -20.01 17.62 -18.64
N LYS A 53 -21.16 18.28 -18.49
CA LYS A 53 -21.31 19.45 -17.62
C LYS A 53 -21.15 19.08 -16.14
N SER A 54 -21.59 17.91 -15.71
CA SER A 54 -21.38 17.42 -14.35
C SER A 54 -19.91 17.08 -14.11
N GLN A 55 -19.23 16.42 -15.07
CA GLN A 55 -17.78 16.17 -15.00
C GLN A 55 -16.97 17.48 -14.94
N VAL A 56 -17.28 18.45 -15.81
CA VAL A 56 -16.63 19.77 -15.80
C VAL A 56 -16.88 20.52 -14.48
N LYS A 57 -18.08 20.43 -13.90
CA LYS A 57 -18.37 21.00 -12.58
C LYS A 57 -17.55 20.33 -11.48
N LYS A 58 -17.43 19.00 -11.51
CA LYS A 58 -16.66 18.20 -10.54
C LYS A 58 -15.17 18.55 -10.60
N LEU A 59 -14.61 18.67 -11.80
CA LEU A 59 -13.23 19.12 -12.02
C LEU A 59 -13.01 20.57 -11.52
N LYS A 60 -13.99 21.45 -11.73
CA LYS A 60 -13.92 22.84 -11.23
C LYS A 60 -14.04 22.92 -9.71
N SER A 61 -14.84 22.07 -9.07
CA SER A 61 -14.94 22.02 -7.61
C SER A 61 -13.71 21.40 -6.96
N ASP A 62 -13.11 20.36 -7.56
CA ASP A 62 -11.90 19.72 -7.04
C ASP A 62 -10.67 20.63 -7.14
N SER A 63 -10.63 21.53 -8.13
CA SER A 63 -9.66 22.62 -8.23
C SER A 63 -9.74 23.61 -7.05
N GLN A 64 -10.91 23.75 -6.43
CA GLN A 64 -11.16 24.76 -5.40
C GLN A 64 -10.79 24.28 -3.98
N TYR A 65 -10.74 22.97 -3.74
CA TYR A 65 -10.39 22.41 -2.44
C TYR A 65 -8.89 22.09 -2.34
N LYS A 66 -8.19 22.78 -1.42
CA LYS A 66 -6.79 22.52 -1.14
C LYS A 66 -6.64 21.45 -0.06
N TRP A 67 -6.22 20.26 -0.47
CA TRP A 67 -5.91 19.14 0.43
C TRP A 67 -4.73 19.47 1.34
N ARG A 68 -4.88 19.19 2.64
CA ARG A 68 -3.79 19.34 3.64
C ARG A 68 -2.81 18.17 3.64
N SER A 69 -3.29 16.97 3.28
CA SER A 69 -2.52 15.72 3.23
C SER A 69 -2.71 15.09 1.87
N GLU A 70 -1.59 14.75 1.22
CA GLU A 70 -1.61 14.06 -0.07
C GLU A 70 -2.28 12.68 0.06
N GLY A 71 -2.06 11.97 1.18
CA GLY A 71 -2.72 10.67 1.43
C GLY A 71 -4.25 10.76 1.43
N ASN A 72 -4.81 11.85 1.94
CA ASN A 72 -6.27 12.07 1.95
C ASN A 72 -6.79 12.40 0.55
N LYS A 73 -6.05 13.19 -0.23
CA LYS A 73 -6.37 13.47 -1.63
C LYS A 73 -6.44 12.18 -2.45
N ILE A 74 -5.45 11.30 -2.27
CA ILE A 74 -5.42 10.00 -2.95
C ILE A 74 -6.63 9.14 -2.52
N GLN A 75 -6.99 9.11 -1.23
CA GLN A 75 -8.20 8.38 -0.80
C GLN A 75 -9.47 8.95 -1.44
N PHE A 76 -9.60 10.26 -1.48
CA PHE A 76 -10.78 10.91 -2.05
C PHE A 76 -10.92 10.59 -3.53
N ASN A 77 -9.86 10.72 -4.31
CA ASN A 77 -9.87 10.39 -5.74
C ASN A 77 -10.23 8.92 -5.96
N TYR A 78 -9.59 8.02 -5.21
CA TYR A 78 -9.85 6.59 -5.28
C TYR A 78 -11.32 6.24 -4.96
N ASN A 79 -11.90 6.85 -3.92
CA ASN A 79 -13.32 6.65 -3.57
C ASN A 79 -14.25 7.23 -4.63
N THR A 80 -13.87 8.36 -5.22
CA THR A 80 -14.64 9.05 -6.25
C THR A 80 -14.73 8.21 -7.53
N GLU A 81 -13.62 7.63 -7.97
CA GLU A 81 -13.59 6.70 -9.11
C GLU A 81 -14.45 5.45 -8.84
N ASN A 82 -14.34 4.83 -7.66
CA ASN A 82 -15.18 3.68 -7.31
C ASN A 82 -16.67 4.04 -7.30
N LEU A 83 -17.03 5.24 -6.82
CA LEU A 83 -18.41 5.70 -6.82
C LEU A 83 -18.96 5.87 -8.24
N GLU A 84 -18.15 6.39 -9.16
CA GLU A 84 -18.52 6.52 -10.57
C GLU A 84 -18.78 5.14 -11.21
N ASP A 85 -17.91 4.17 -10.97
CA ASP A 85 -18.08 2.80 -11.48
C ASP A 85 -19.34 2.14 -10.90
N LEU A 86 -19.58 2.29 -9.59
CA LEU A 86 -20.81 1.78 -8.97
C LEU A 86 -22.07 2.45 -9.54
N THR A 87 -22.00 3.75 -9.87
CA THR A 87 -23.10 4.46 -10.54
C THR A 87 -23.35 3.90 -11.94
N GLN A 88 -22.29 3.57 -12.69
CA GLN A 88 -22.41 2.90 -13.99
C GLN A 88 -22.99 1.49 -13.85
N ALA A 89 -22.63 0.75 -12.80
CA ALA A 89 -23.19 -0.57 -12.53
C ALA A 89 -24.70 -0.50 -12.23
N ILE A 90 -25.14 0.50 -11.46
CA ILE A 90 -26.58 0.75 -11.22
C ILE A 90 -27.30 1.02 -12.54
N TRP A 91 -26.78 1.92 -13.37
CA TRP A 91 -27.35 2.19 -14.68
C TRP A 91 -27.41 0.94 -15.56
N ALA A 92 -26.38 0.11 -15.53
CA ALA A 92 -26.34 -1.13 -16.29
C ALA A 92 -27.41 -2.13 -15.84
N ILE A 93 -27.66 -2.24 -14.53
CA ILE A 93 -28.74 -3.06 -13.96
C ILE A 93 -30.10 -2.57 -14.45
N ASP A 94 -30.35 -1.26 -14.36
CA ASP A 94 -31.63 -0.65 -14.78
C ASP A 94 -31.92 -0.86 -16.28
N ASN A 95 -30.88 -1.04 -17.09
CA ASN A 95 -30.98 -1.26 -18.54
C ASN A 95 -30.83 -2.74 -18.94
N GLY A 96 -30.92 -3.68 -17.99
CA GLY A 96 -30.86 -5.12 -18.25
C GLY A 96 -29.48 -5.65 -18.68
N LYS A 97 -28.41 -4.85 -18.54
CA LYS A 97 -27.03 -5.20 -18.88
C LYS A 97 -26.32 -5.85 -17.67
N VAL A 98 -26.88 -6.96 -17.19
CA VAL A 98 -26.48 -7.59 -15.92
C VAL A 98 -25.04 -8.10 -15.93
N ASP A 99 -24.56 -8.68 -17.04
CA ASP A 99 -23.18 -9.19 -17.12
C ASP A 99 -22.16 -8.04 -17.03
N TYR A 100 -22.42 -6.93 -17.74
CA TYR A 100 -21.59 -5.73 -17.65
C TYR A 100 -21.58 -5.14 -16.23
N ALA A 101 -22.74 -5.07 -15.57
CA ALA A 101 -22.82 -4.63 -14.17
C ALA A 101 -22.01 -5.56 -13.23
N ARG A 102 -22.07 -6.87 -13.45
CA ARG A 102 -21.33 -7.85 -12.65
C ARG A 102 -19.82 -7.65 -12.78
N ASP A 103 -19.32 -7.44 -13.99
CA ASP A 103 -17.89 -7.21 -14.26
C ASP A 103 -17.40 -5.92 -13.58
N ILE A 104 -18.19 -4.84 -13.64
CA ILE A 104 -17.87 -3.60 -12.93
C ILE A 104 -17.80 -3.84 -11.41
N VAL A 105 -18.81 -4.47 -10.83
CA VAL A 105 -18.86 -4.72 -9.38
C VAL A 105 -17.71 -5.64 -8.93
N ALA A 106 -17.35 -6.65 -9.73
CA ALA A 106 -16.20 -7.51 -9.47
C ALA A 106 -14.88 -6.70 -9.46
N SER A 107 -14.68 -5.85 -10.47
CA SER A 107 -13.52 -4.96 -10.55
C SER A 107 -13.44 -3.99 -9.36
N CYS A 108 -14.56 -3.35 -8.99
CA CYS A 108 -14.63 -2.51 -7.78
C CYS A 108 -14.27 -3.30 -6.51
N THR A 109 -14.77 -4.53 -6.40
CA THR A 109 -14.50 -5.39 -5.24
C THR A 109 -13.01 -5.69 -5.11
N ASP A 110 -12.34 -6.06 -6.19
CA ASP A 110 -10.92 -6.41 -6.16
C ASP A 110 -10.04 -5.18 -5.96
N ARG A 111 -10.39 -4.05 -6.58
CA ARG A 111 -9.78 -2.76 -6.30
C ARG A 111 -9.88 -2.43 -4.80
N LEU A 112 -11.05 -2.54 -4.19
CA LEU A 112 -11.25 -2.22 -2.77
C LEU A 112 -10.45 -3.15 -1.85
N LYS A 113 -10.37 -4.45 -2.17
CA LYS A 113 -9.50 -5.39 -1.43
C LYS A 113 -8.04 -4.97 -1.49
N HIS A 114 -7.54 -4.65 -2.68
CA HIS A 114 -6.17 -4.16 -2.88
C HIS A 114 -5.95 -2.87 -2.07
N ARG A 115 -6.89 -1.92 -2.14
CA ARG A 115 -6.77 -0.66 -1.40
C ARG A 115 -6.76 -0.86 0.11
N ASN A 116 -7.61 -1.73 0.64
CA ASN A 116 -7.62 -2.07 2.06
C ASN A 116 -6.29 -2.69 2.51
N LYS A 117 -5.60 -3.42 1.64
CA LYS A 117 -4.24 -3.91 1.89
C LYS A 117 -3.25 -2.74 2.02
N LEU A 118 -3.29 -1.78 1.11
CA LEU A 118 -2.42 -0.60 1.14
C LEU A 118 -2.64 0.26 2.39
N ILE A 119 -3.89 0.42 2.82
CA ILE A 119 -4.21 1.14 4.06
C ILE A 119 -3.57 0.45 5.27
N LYS A 120 -3.64 -0.89 5.35
CA LYS A 120 -2.97 -1.65 6.42
C LYS A 120 -1.45 -1.48 6.39
N ILE A 121 -0.83 -1.47 5.20
CA ILE A 121 0.61 -1.23 5.06
C ILE A 121 0.96 0.18 5.52
N ALA A 122 0.18 1.18 5.13
CA ALA A 122 0.39 2.56 5.55
C ALA A 122 0.18 2.77 7.06
N ASP A 123 -0.73 2.03 7.70
CA ASP A 123 -0.98 2.14 9.14
C ASP A 123 0.10 1.44 9.98
N THR A 124 0.64 0.32 9.49
CA THR A 124 1.60 -0.52 10.23
C THR A 124 3.05 -0.13 10.03
N SER A 125 3.38 0.59 8.95
CA SER A 125 4.74 1.03 8.65
C SER A 125 5.00 2.45 9.17
N ASP A 126 6.17 2.68 9.77
CA ASP A 126 6.66 4.02 10.12
C ASP A 126 6.74 4.96 8.90
N GLY A 127 6.90 4.39 7.70
CA GLY A 127 6.94 5.13 6.43
C GLY A 127 5.57 5.46 5.83
N GLY A 128 4.46 5.04 6.46
CA GLY A 128 3.12 5.43 6.06
C GLY A 128 2.77 5.11 4.60
N TRP A 129 2.12 6.07 3.93
CA TRP A 129 1.77 5.98 2.51
C TRP A 129 3.00 5.88 1.59
N ASP A 130 4.19 6.25 2.03
CA ASP A 130 5.41 6.11 1.23
C ASP A 130 5.81 4.64 1.11
N THR A 131 5.64 3.86 2.18
CA THR A 131 5.80 2.40 2.15
C THR A 131 4.76 1.75 1.24
N ALA A 132 3.50 2.18 1.29
CA ALA A 132 2.45 1.65 0.40
C ALA A 132 2.78 1.90 -1.08
N ARG A 133 3.37 3.06 -1.43
CA ARG A 133 3.80 3.34 -2.81
C ARG A 133 4.98 2.48 -3.26
N GLN A 134 5.95 2.25 -2.38
CA GLN A 134 7.07 1.34 -2.68
C GLN A 134 6.61 -0.11 -2.81
N TYR A 135 5.60 -0.50 -2.04
CA TYR A 135 4.95 -1.79 -2.15
C TYR A 135 4.26 -1.96 -3.52
N GLU A 136 3.47 -0.98 -3.97
CA GLU A 136 2.83 -1.03 -5.31
C GLU A 136 3.84 -1.02 -6.46
N ALA A 137 4.99 -0.35 -6.30
CA ALA A 137 6.03 -0.29 -7.31
C ALA A 137 6.85 -1.59 -7.44
N ASN A 138 6.78 -2.50 -6.47
CA ASN A 138 7.53 -3.75 -6.48
C ASN A 138 6.68 -4.91 -7.02
N PRO A 139 6.99 -5.47 -8.21
CA PRO A 139 6.19 -6.54 -8.82
C PRO A 139 6.16 -7.85 -8.02
N ILE A 140 7.08 -8.05 -7.07
CA ILE A 140 7.14 -9.22 -6.17
C ILE A 140 6.20 -9.06 -4.96
N ALA A 141 5.64 -7.87 -4.74
CA ALA A 141 4.92 -7.56 -3.53
C ALA A 141 3.44 -7.97 -3.56
N SER A 142 2.89 -8.37 -4.70
CA SER A 142 1.46 -8.71 -4.86
C SER A 142 0.94 -9.75 -3.84
N ASP A 143 1.83 -10.65 -3.40
CA ASP A 143 1.54 -11.80 -2.56
C ASP A 143 1.94 -11.53 -1.09
N SER A 144 0.95 -11.49 -0.19
CA SER A 144 1.20 -11.24 1.25
C SER A 144 2.06 -12.31 1.93
N GLU A 145 2.11 -13.53 1.39
CA GLU A 145 2.94 -14.59 1.97
C GLU A 145 4.42 -14.42 1.63
N ASP A 146 4.72 -13.92 0.43
CA ASP A 146 6.07 -13.97 -0.09
C ASP A 146 6.91 -12.80 0.41
N GLU A 147 6.33 -11.64 0.71
CA GLU A 147 7.04 -10.53 1.35
C GLU A 147 7.60 -10.92 2.73
N SER A 148 6.78 -11.59 3.56
CA SER A 148 7.25 -12.11 4.85
C SER A 148 8.34 -13.18 4.69
N LYS A 149 8.23 -14.03 3.66
CA LYS A 149 9.25 -15.05 3.36
C LYS A 149 10.54 -14.41 2.84
N ILE A 150 10.46 -13.37 2.02
CA ILE A 150 11.58 -12.62 1.45
C ILE A 150 12.30 -11.82 2.53
N ILE A 151 11.60 -11.07 3.37
CA ILE A 151 12.21 -10.34 4.50
C ILE A 151 12.91 -11.33 5.44
N ARG A 152 12.31 -12.50 5.72
CA ARG A 152 12.96 -13.55 6.52
C ARG A 152 14.16 -14.15 5.82
N ALA A 153 14.08 -14.40 4.51
CA ALA A 153 15.17 -14.94 3.70
C ALA A 153 16.34 -13.96 3.58
N GLU A 154 16.05 -12.67 3.38
CA GLU A 154 17.01 -11.58 3.31
C GLU A 154 17.70 -11.38 4.66
N ASN A 155 16.94 -11.30 5.76
CA ASN A 155 17.52 -11.25 7.09
C ASN A 155 18.40 -12.48 7.39
N ARG A 156 18.00 -13.68 6.94
CA ARG A 156 18.80 -14.91 7.06
C ARG A 156 20.07 -14.84 6.19
N ALA A 157 19.99 -14.29 4.98
CA ALA A 157 21.13 -14.11 4.07
C ALA A 157 22.12 -13.06 4.59
N ILE A 158 21.64 -11.94 5.13
CA ILE A 158 22.46 -10.89 5.76
C ILE A 158 23.18 -11.47 6.99
N ARG A 159 22.48 -12.22 7.86
CA ARG A 159 23.10 -12.92 9.00
C ARG A 159 24.18 -13.89 8.54
N LYS A 160 23.93 -14.66 7.46
CA LYS A 160 24.90 -15.60 6.89
C LYS A 160 26.12 -14.87 6.30
N LYS A 161 25.93 -13.76 5.58
CA LYS A 161 27.03 -12.91 5.08
C LYS A 161 27.86 -12.33 6.23
N LYS A 162 27.23 -11.78 7.28
CA LYS A 162 27.92 -11.26 8.48
C LYS A 162 28.67 -12.33 9.28
N SER A 163 28.20 -13.58 9.26
CA SER A 163 28.89 -14.72 9.89
C SER A 163 30.11 -15.21 9.09
N LYS A 164 30.07 -15.09 7.75
CA LYS A 164 31.17 -15.46 6.85
C LYS A 164 32.28 -14.41 6.76
N SER A 165 32.00 -13.17 7.15
CA SER A 165 32.97 -12.07 7.18
C SER A 165 33.74 -11.94 8.51
N LYS A 166 33.51 -12.84 9.47
CA LYS A 166 34.43 -12.97 10.61
C LYS A 166 35.59 -13.88 10.16
N PRO A 167 36.85 -13.42 10.16
CA PRO A 167 37.97 -14.30 9.87
C PRO A 167 37.93 -15.46 10.85
N ALA A 168 38.00 -16.69 10.33
CA ALA A 168 38.22 -17.87 11.15
C ALA A 168 39.50 -17.61 11.95
N ALA A 169 39.37 -17.44 13.26
CA ALA A 169 40.53 -17.39 14.14
C ALA A 169 41.27 -18.72 13.96
N LYS A 170 42.44 -18.66 13.32
CA LYS A 170 43.35 -19.79 13.19
C LYS A 170 43.61 -20.34 14.59
N GLN A 171 43.10 -21.54 14.88
CA GLN A 171 43.65 -22.36 15.94
C GLN A 171 45.10 -22.65 15.55
N GLN A 172 46.04 -21.98 16.22
CA GLN A 172 47.46 -22.31 16.11
C GLN A 172 47.68 -23.65 16.83
N GLN A 173 48.03 -24.66 16.05
CA GLN A 173 48.59 -25.92 16.55
C GLN A 173 49.96 -25.61 17.17
N ILE A 174 50.13 -25.93 18.45
CA ILE A 174 51.42 -25.85 19.15
C ILE A 174 52.17 -27.19 18.92
N PRO A 175 53.44 -27.20 18.48
CA PRO A 175 54.22 -28.42 18.40
C PRO A 175 54.69 -28.87 19.79
N ALA A 176 54.58 -30.16 20.05
CA ALA A 176 55.11 -30.82 21.23
C ALA A 176 56.63 -31.09 21.10
N THR A 177 57.42 -30.70 22.11
CA THR A 177 58.71 -31.33 22.45
C THR A 177 58.93 -31.28 23.97
N ALA A 178 59.77 -32.19 24.45
CA ALA A 178 59.65 -32.91 25.72
C ALA A 178 60.32 -32.27 26.96
N SER A 179 59.96 -32.88 28.11
CA SER A 179 60.64 -32.93 29.43
C SER A 179 60.49 -31.69 30.32
N SER A 180 60.18 -31.77 31.63
CA SER A 180 60.36 -32.83 32.62
C SER A 180 59.36 -32.70 33.80
N SER A 181 59.28 -33.80 34.54
CA SER A 181 58.42 -34.17 35.66
C SER A 181 58.24 -33.16 36.80
N PHE A 182 57.00 -32.99 37.30
CA PHE A 182 56.65 -33.38 38.67
C PHE A 182 55.13 -33.45 38.87
N ASN A 183 54.74 -34.37 39.73
CA ASN A 183 53.40 -34.90 39.96
C ASN A 183 52.70 -34.12 41.08
N SER A 184 51.45 -33.67 40.88
CA SER A 184 50.45 -33.61 41.96
C SER A 184 49.06 -33.23 41.44
N GLN A 185 48.08 -33.93 41.99
CA GLN A 185 46.67 -34.05 41.63
C GLN A 185 45.77 -32.87 42.08
N GLN A 186 44.76 -32.54 41.25
CA GLN A 186 43.38 -32.04 41.57
C GLN A 186 43.17 -30.51 41.80
N PRO A 187 41.91 -29.97 41.83
CA PRO A 187 41.08 -29.65 40.65
C PRO A 187 40.48 -28.21 40.67
N PHE A 188 39.93 -27.75 39.53
CA PHE A 188 38.91 -26.70 39.37
C PHE A 188 39.01 -25.39 40.21
N ARG A 189 39.32 -24.25 39.56
CA ARG A 189 38.54 -22.99 39.65
C ARG A 189 39.04 -21.94 38.65
N GLY A 190 38.10 -21.19 38.07
CA GLY A 190 38.31 -20.23 36.99
C GLY A 190 39.26 -19.08 37.34
N GLY A 191 40.10 -18.72 36.38
CA GLY A 191 41.04 -17.60 36.46
C GLY A 191 40.65 -16.48 35.49
N GLN A 192 40.45 -15.28 36.05
CA GLN A 192 40.58 -14.03 35.30
C GLN A 192 42.07 -13.74 35.05
N PRO A 193 42.45 -13.11 33.93
CA PRO A 193 43.76 -12.49 33.81
C PRO A 193 43.72 -11.04 34.29
N SER A 194 44.51 -10.77 35.33
CA SER A 194 45.03 -9.45 35.68
C SER A 194 46.18 -9.12 34.73
N TRP A 195 46.19 -7.93 34.14
CA TRP A 195 47.37 -7.34 33.52
C TRP A 195 47.54 -5.92 34.05
N TYR A 196 48.64 -5.75 34.78
CA TYR A 196 49.20 -4.50 35.24
C TYR A 196 49.88 -3.76 34.07
N GLY A 197 49.85 -2.42 34.14
CA GLY A 197 50.73 -1.51 33.39
C GLY A 197 50.07 -0.92 32.15
N GLY A 198 49.96 0.40 31.96
CA GLY A 198 50.40 1.57 32.72
C GLY A 198 49.91 2.79 31.93
N PHE A 199 49.51 3.85 32.64
CA PHE A 199 49.15 5.14 32.05
C PHE A 199 50.42 5.89 31.58
N PRO A 200 50.29 6.80 30.61
CA PRO A 200 50.38 8.19 31.02
C PRO A 200 49.28 9.10 30.42
N TYR A 201 49.06 10.18 31.17
CA TYR A 201 48.08 11.25 31.04
C TYR A 201 48.14 12.04 29.71
N ALA A 202 46.96 12.41 29.21
CA ALA A 202 46.59 13.73 28.65
C ALA A 202 45.10 13.65 28.21
N GLN A 203 44.16 14.15 29.01
CA GLN A 203 43.63 15.52 29.00
C GLN A 203 42.41 15.68 28.07
N ASP A 204 41.30 16.02 28.73
CA ASP A 204 40.06 16.66 28.25
C ASP A 204 39.31 16.09 27.03
N GLN A 205 38.05 15.71 27.26
CA GLN A 205 36.92 16.58 26.92
C GLN A 205 35.60 15.91 27.34
N TYR A 206 34.94 16.54 28.33
CA TYR A 206 33.56 16.29 28.70
C TYR A 206 32.63 16.76 27.58
N ALA A 207 31.87 15.84 26.96
CA ALA A 207 30.56 16.16 26.39
C ALA A 207 29.73 14.90 26.12
N GLY A 208 28.69 14.72 26.92
CA GLY A 208 27.39 14.24 26.44
C GLY A 208 27.28 12.76 26.03
N LYS A 209 27.02 11.88 26.99
CA LYS A 209 26.08 10.77 26.79
C LYS A 209 25.23 10.61 28.04
N SER A 210 23.93 10.87 27.89
CA SER A 210 22.88 10.63 28.88
C SER A 210 22.98 9.19 29.40
N GLN A 211 23.47 9.05 30.63
CA GLN A 211 23.68 7.76 31.29
C GLN A 211 22.42 7.37 32.05
N ARG A 212 21.53 6.61 31.39
CA ARG A 212 20.29 6.09 31.98
C ARG A 212 20.58 4.86 32.84
N GLY A 213 20.57 5.00 34.16
CA GLY A 213 20.57 3.86 35.07
C GLY A 213 20.85 4.20 36.54
N PRO A 214 20.35 3.42 37.50
CA PRO A 214 20.67 3.59 38.92
C PRO A 214 22.10 3.13 39.24
N CYS A 215 22.67 3.63 40.33
CA CYS A 215 23.95 3.20 40.88
C CYS A 215 23.94 1.68 41.16
N PHE A 216 24.89 0.95 40.59
CA PHE A 216 25.03 -0.51 40.79
C PHE A 216 25.43 -0.93 42.22
N ASN A 217 25.76 0.02 43.12
CA ASN A 217 26.10 -0.29 44.52
C ASN A 217 24.92 -0.06 45.48
N CYS A 218 24.19 1.05 45.34
CA CYS A 218 23.10 1.43 46.26
C CYS A 218 21.73 1.62 45.60
N GLY A 219 21.63 1.48 44.27
CA GLY A 219 20.39 1.67 43.53
C GLY A 219 19.96 3.13 43.31
N SER A 220 20.73 4.14 43.76
CA SER A 220 20.35 5.55 43.60
C SER A 220 20.64 6.10 42.20
N TYR A 221 19.74 6.89 41.62
CA TYR A 221 19.94 7.59 40.34
C TYR A 221 20.78 8.87 40.43
N LYS A 222 21.19 9.27 41.65
CA LYS A 222 21.90 10.55 41.87
C LYS A 222 23.39 10.51 41.54
N HIS A 223 24.01 9.34 41.55
CA HIS A 223 25.44 9.17 41.37
C HIS A 223 25.74 7.82 40.73
N TRP A 224 26.96 7.67 40.22
CA TRP A 224 27.47 6.41 39.68
C TRP A 224 28.21 5.60 40.73
N ARG A 225 28.39 4.29 40.47
CA ARG A 225 29.10 3.39 41.40
C ARG A 225 30.42 3.99 41.86
N VAL A 226 31.17 4.66 40.97
CA VAL A 226 32.45 5.32 41.23
C VAL A 226 32.38 6.47 42.25
N ASN A 227 31.23 7.15 42.35
CA ASN A 227 30.99 8.28 43.26
C ASN A 227 29.98 7.91 44.36
N CYS A 228 29.87 6.61 44.69
CA CYS A 228 28.88 6.17 45.66
C CYS A 228 29.37 6.42 47.09
N PRO A 229 28.62 7.16 47.93
CA PRO A 229 29.00 7.44 49.31
C PRO A 229 29.04 6.17 50.18
N PHE A 230 28.49 5.05 49.70
CA PHE A 230 28.50 3.74 50.36
C PHE A 230 29.61 2.81 49.87
N GLN A 231 30.61 3.30 49.11
CA GLN A 231 31.70 2.45 48.61
C GLN A 231 32.55 1.80 49.70
N ASN A 232 32.61 2.38 50.92
CA ASN A 232 33.57 1.98 51.94
C ASN A 232 33.01 1.15 53.11
N ASN A 233 31.76 0.68 53.08
CA ASN A 233 31.17 -0.08 54.21
C ASN A 233 31.17 -1.61 54.01
N LYS A 234 32.32 -2.20 53.65
CA LYS A 234 32.51 -3.67 53.63
C LYS A 234 33.66 -4.18 54.51
N THR A 235 34.01 -3.48 55.59
CA THR A 235 34.97 -3.96 56.60
C THR A 235 34.54 -3.67 58.04
N ALA A 236 33.27 -3.84 58.40
CA ALA A 236 32.85 -3.83 59.81
C ALA A 236 31.53 -4.55 60.06
N ALA A 237 31.49 -5.89 59.94
CA ALA A 237 30.40 -6.70 60.49
C ALA A 237 30.77 -8.19 60.59
N SER A 238 31.76 -8.52 61.42
CA SER A 238 31.93 -9.90 61.90
C SER A 238 32.70 -9.90 63.21
N ASN A 239 32.02 -9.53 64.30
CA ASN A 239 32.26 -10.11 65.62
C ASN A 239 31.04 -9.88 66.51
N LYS A 240 30.22 -10.93 66.64
CA LYS A 240 29.39 -11.27 67.81
C LYS A 240 28.68 -12.59 67.52
N ARG A 241 29.26 -13.68 68.04
CA ARG A 241 28.56 -14.93 68.36
C ARG A 241 28.94 -15.26 69.80
N ASN A 242 27.90 -15.41 70.63
CA ASN A 242 27.84 -15.85 72.03
C ASN A 242 28.73 -15.12 73.04
#